data_AF-A0A933IHI4-F1
#
_entry.id   AF-A0A933IHI4-F1
#
_cell.length_a   1.000
_cell.length_b   1.000
_cell.length_c   1.000
_cell.angle_alpha   90.00
_cell.angle_beta   90.00
_cell.angle_gamma   90.00
#
_symmetry.space_group_name_H-M   'P 1'
#
loop_
_entity.id
_entity.type
_entity.pdbx_description
1 polymer ?
#
loop_
_entity_poly.entity_id
_entity_poly.type
_entity_poly.pdbx_seq_one_letter_code
_entity_poly.pdbx_strand_id
1 'polypeptide(L)'
;MRGAVQLLEAGARANPTRWELPHDLARTYYLDLKDSRQALHWFEVTDRLPGRPHYVPRFIARLYAATGERETALELWQAMRDSATSEWVRELAMQEIAKLEGQLRSRSPEKPR
;
A
#
# COMPACT_ATOMS: atom_id res chain seq x y z
N MET A 1 -19.71 -7.84 9.86
CA MET A 1 -18.83 -7.24 8.83
C MET A 1 -18.86 -7.94 7.47
N ARG A 2 -19.02 -9.28 7.35
CA ARG A 2 -19.01 -9.98 6.05
C ARG A 2 -20.04 -9.46 5.01
N GLY A 3 -21.26 -9.12 5.43
CA GLY A 3 -22.29 -8.62 4.50
C GLY A 3 -21.96 -7.24 3.88
N ALA A 4 -21.27 -6.37 4.63
CA ALA A 4 -20.88 -5.06 4.12
C ALA A 4 -19.80 -5.18 3.02
N VAL A 5 -18.83 -6.08 3.22
CA VAL A 5 -17.79 -6.37 2.22
C VAL A 5 -18.41 -6.93 0.94
N GLN A 6 -19.35 -7.90 1.05
CA GLN A 6 -20.03 -8.47 -0.12
C GLN A 6 -20.78 -7.42 -0.93
N LEU A 7 -21.44 -6.47 -0.26
CA LEU A 7 -22.14 -5.37 -0.92
C LEU A 7 -21.16 -4.45 -1.66
N LEU A 8 -20.06 -4.08 -1.03
CA LEU A 8 -19.02 -3.25 -1.64
C LEU A 8 -18.37 -3.96 -2.83
N GLU A 9 -18.08 -5.27 -2.74
CA GLU A 9 -17.54 -6.06 -3.85
C GLU A 9 -18.51 -6.15 -5.03
N ALA A 10 -19.80 -6.35 -4.76
CA ALA A 10 -20.83 -6.33 -5.80
C ALA A 10 -20.91 -4.95 -6.47
N GLY A 11 -20.86 -3.87 -5.67
CA GLY A 11 -20.83 -2.50 -6.17
C GLY A 11 -19.61 -2.22 -7.04
N ALA A 12 -18.41 -2.61 -6.60
CA ALA A 12 -17.17 -2.42 -7.35
C ALA A 12 -17.20 -3.17 -8.69
N ARG A 13 -17.74 -4.39 -8.72
CA ARG A 13 -17.94 -5.15 -9.98
C ARG A 13 -18.94 -4.46 -10.92
N ALA A 14 -20.01 -3.90 -10.39
CA ALA A 14 -21.01 -3.19 -11.18
C ALA A 14 -20.53 -1.82 -11.69
N ASN A 15 -19.53 -1.22 -11.03
CA ASN A 15 -19.02 0.12 -11.33
C ASN A 15 -17.48 0.11 -11.46
N PRO A 16 -16.92 -0.57 -12.49
CA PRO A 16 -15.49 -0.86 -12.55
C PRO A 16 -14.59 0.37 -12.75
N THR A 17 -15.17 1.53 -13.07
CA THR A 17 -14.43 2.79 -13.30
C THR A 17 -14.46 3.73 -12.09
N ARG A 18 -15.21 3.39 -11.03
CA ARG A 18 -15.35 4.19 -9.80
C ARG A 18 -14.29 3.76 -8.80
N TRP A 19 -13.42 4.69 -8.39
CA TRP A 19 -12.35 4.41 -7.43
C TRP A 19 -12.86 4.33 -5.99
N GLU A 20 -14.01 4.93 -5.69
CA GLU A 20 -14.55 5.08 -4.35
C GLU A 20 -14.83 3.72 -3.70
N LEU A 21 -15.40 2.79 -4.45
CA LEU A 21 -15.77 1.45 -3.97
C LEU A 21 -14.56 0.54 -3.67
N PRO A 22 -13.58 0.35 -4.58
CA PRO A 22 -12.37 -0.38 -4.24
C PRO A 22 -11.56 0.31 -3.13
N HIS A 23 -11.61 1.65 -3.05
CA HIS A 23 -10.96 2.38 -1.97
C HIS A 23 -11.60 2.09 -0.59
N ASP A 24 -12.94 2.09 -0.53
CA ASP A 24 -13.66 1.75 0.70
C ASP A 24 -13.45 0.29 1.10
N LEU A 25 -13.39 -0.64 0.13
CA LEU A 25 -12.97 -2.03 0.38
C LEU A 25 -11.57 -2.08 0.99
N ALA A 26 -10.60 -1.39 0.38
CA ALA A 26 -9.23 -1.36 0.87
C ALA A 26 -9.14 -0.84 2.30
N ARG A 27 -9.90 0.23 2.61
CA ARG A 27 -9.98 0.79 3.96
C ARG A 27 -10.67 -0.14 4.95
N THR A 28 -11.74 -0.81 4.58
CA THR A 28 -12.41 -1.80 5.45
C THR A 28 -11.47 -2.96 5.77
N TYR A 29 -10.76 -3.49 4.76
CA TYR A 29 -9.76 -4.54 5.00
C TYR A 29 -8.60 -4.05 5.88
N TYR A 30 -8.14 -2.81 5.68
CA TYR A 30 -7.03 -2.23 6.44
C TYR A 30 -7.41 -1.87 7.90
N LEU A 31 -8.51 -1.15 8.09
CA LEU A 31 -8.89 -0.57 9.37
C LEU A 31 -9.70 -1.53 10.23
N ASP A 32 -10.64 -2.26 9.64
CA ASP A 32 -11.62 -3.03 10.41
C ASP A 32 -11.20 -4.49 10.51
N LEU A 33 -10.85 -5.10 9.38
CA LEU A 33 -10.54 -6.54 9.31
C LEU A 33 -9.08 -6.86 9.57
N LYS A 34 -8.20 -5.85 9.57
CA LYS A 34 -6.74 -5.98 9.75
C LYS A 34 -6.11 -6.99 8.78
N ASP A 35 -6.67 -7.13 7.58
CA ASP A 35 -6.16 -7.99 6.52
C ASP A 35 -5.33 -7.15 5.54
N SER A 36 -4.02 -7.12 5.76
CA SER A 36 -3.10 -6.35 4.93
C SER A 36 -3.02 -6.84 3.49
N ARG A 37 -3.24 -8.14 3.23
CA ARG A 37 -3.18 -8.69 1.87
C ARG A 37 -4.38 -8.25 1.05
N GLN A 38 -5.58 -8.37 1.61
CA GLN A 38 -6.78 -7.90 0.94
C GLN A 38 -6.79 -6.37 0.82
N ALA A 39 -6.33 -5.64 1.83
CA ALA A 39 -6.16 -4.19 1.73
C ALA A 39 -5.22 -3.80 0.58
N LEU A 40 -4.07 -4.50 0.45
CA LEU A 40 -3.11 -4.24 -0.63
C LEU A 40 -3.78 -4.42 -1.99
N HIS A 41 -4.42 -5.56 -2.22
CA HIS A 41 -5.12 -5.86 -3.46
C HIS A 41 -6.10 -4.75 -3.86
N TRP A 42 -6.96 -4.31 -2.93
CA TRP A 42 -7.97 -3.30 -3.24
C TRP A 42 -7.39 -1.89 -3.40
N PHE A 43 -6.30 -1.55 -2.69
CA PHE A 43 -5.59 -0.30 -2.96
C PHE A 43 -4.91 -0.31 -4.33
N GLU A 44 -4.36 -1.43 -4.80
CA GLU A 44 -3.82 -1.52 -6.16
C GLU A 44 -4.89 -1.38 -7.24
N VAL A 45 -6.08 -1.96 -7.02
CA VAL A 45 -7.24 -1.73 -7.91
C VAL A 45 -7.60 -0.24 -7.91
N THR A 46 -7.66 0.38 -6.74
CA THR A 46 -7.93 1.81 -6.58
C THR A 46 -6.89 2.66 -7.32
N ASP A 47 -5.62 2.28 -7.26
CA ASP A 47 -4.50 3.05 -7.82
C ASP A 47 -4.53 3.16 -9.34
N ARG A 48 -5.12 2.17 -10.01
CA ARG A 48 -5.29 2.13 -11.47
C ARG A 48 -6.41 3.03 -11.98
N LEU A 49 -7.24 3.57 -11.10
CA LEU A 49 -8.43 4.32 -11.48
C LEU A 49 -8.19 5.84 -11.45
N PRO A 50 -8.68 6.57 -12.48
CA PRO A 50 -8.47 8.00 -12.57
C PRO A 50 -9.19 8.74 -11.43
N GLY A 51 -8.57 9.83 -10.94
CA GLY A 51 -9.15 10.67 -9.88
C GLY A 51 -9.05 10.09 -8.47
N ARG A 52 -8.45 8.90 -8.30
CA ARG A 52 -8.21 8.30 -6.99
C ARG A 52 -7.33 9.18 -6.09
N PRO A 53 -7.49 9.16 -4.75
CA PRO A 53 -6.75 10.04 -3.86
C PRO A 53 -5.22 9.92 -4.01
N HIS A 54 -4.52 11.05 -4.01
CA HIS A 54 -3.05 11.09 -4.20
C HIS A 54 -2.25 10.32 -3.14
N TYR A 55 -2.85 10.00 -1.99
CA TYR A 55 -2.17 9.29 -0.92
C TYR A 55 -2.14 7.76 -1.10
N VAL A 56 -2.92 7.19 -2.02
CA VAL A 56 -3.06 5.73 -2.20
C VAL A 56 -1.71 5.00 -2.39
N PRO A 57 -0.75 5.49 -3.21
CA PRO A 57 0.55 4.84 -3.37
C PRO A 57 1.31 4.63 -2.05
N ARG A 58 1.11 5.52 -1.07
CA ARG A 58 1.76 5.42 0.24
C ARG A 58 1.16 4.32 1.10
N PHE A 59 -0.11 3.95 0.90
CA PHE A 59 -0.69 2.78 1.53
C PHE A 59 -0.16 1.50 0.88
N ILE A 60 -0.08 1.47 -0.45
CA ILE A 60 0.47 0.34 -1.22
C ILE A 60 1.89 0.02 -0.75
N ALA A 61 2.79 1.01 -0.72
CA ALA A 61 4.17 0.78 -0.27
C ALA A 61 4.26 0.26 1.18
N ARG A 62 3.43 0.77 2.09
CA ARG A 62 3.38 0.24 3.47
C ARG A 62 2.86 -1.18 3.54
N LEU A 63 1.85 -1.49 2.74
CA LEU A 63 1.21 -2.80 2.76
C LEU A 63 2.12 -3.86 2.15
N TYR A 64 2.89 -3.55 1.10
CA TYR A 64 3.95 -4.43 0.61
C TYR A 64 4.95 -4.78 1.72
N ALA A 65 5.41 -3.80 2.50
CA ALA A 65 6.29 -4.06 3.64
C ALA A 65 5.61 -4.93 4.71
N ALA A 66 4.34 -4.65 5.02
CA ALA A 66 3.57 -5.40 6.01
C ALA A 66 3.29 -6.86 5.59
N THR A 67 3.15 -7.11 4.29
CA THR A 67 2.95 -8.46 3.73
C THR A 67 4.25 -9.23 3.51
N GLY A 68 5.40 -8.61 3.79
CA GLY A 68 6.72 -9.23 3.78
C GLY A 68 7.60 -8.87 2.59
N GLU A 69 7.05 -8.21 1.58
CA GLU A 69 7.68 -7.79 0.33
C GLU A 69 8.42 -6.45 0.52
N ARG A 70 9.45 -6.47 1.38
CA ARG A 70 10.16 -5.26 1.83
C ARG A 70 10.98 -4.61 0.73
N GLU A 71 11.51 -5.41 -0.18
CA GLU A 71 12.26 -4.97 -1.37
C GLU A 71 11.34 -4.18 -2.30
N THR A 72 10.15 -4.68 -2.62
CA THR A 72 9.13 -3.95 -3.39
C THR A 72 8.69 -2.67 -2.69
N ALA A 73 8.47 -2.72 -1.37
CA ALA A 73 8.15 -1.52 -0.61
C ALA A 73 9.26 -0.46 -0.70
N LEU A 74 10.53 -0.88 -0.64
CA LEU A 74 11.68 0.00 -0.74
C LEU A 74 11.74 0.70 -2.09
N GLU A 75 11.58 -0.05 -3.18
CA GLU A 75 11.54 0.49 -4.55
C GLU A 75 10.42 1.53 -4.71
N LEU A 76 9.22 1.24 -4.19
CA LEU A 76 8.08 2.16 -4.24
C LEU A 76 8.36 3.46 -3.46
N TRP A 77 8.98 3.36 -2.28
CA TRP A 77 9.34 4.55 -1.52
C TRP A 77 10.46 5.36 -2.17
N GLN A 78 11.44 4.73 -2.81
CA GLN A 78 12.47 5.42 -3.60
C GLN A 78 11.85 6.17 -4.78
N ALA A 79 10.98 5.52 -5.56
CA ALA A 79 10.26 6.16 -6.66
C ALA A 79 9.41 7.35 -6.17
N MET A 80 8.74 7.22 -5.02
CA MET A 80 7.99 8.31 -4.42
C MET A 80 8.89 9.47 -3.96
N ARG A 81 10.04 9.20 -3.35
CA ARG A 81 11.01 10.25 -2.98
C ARG A 81 11.47 11.01 -4.24
N ASP A 82 11.78 10.29 -5.30
CA ASP A 82 12.37 10.88 -6.52
C ASP A 82 11.36 11.72 -7.30
N SER A 83 10.08 11.34 -7.27
CA SER A 83 8.99 12.06 -7.94
C SER A 83 8.22 13.05 -7.04
N ALA A 84 8.52 13.11 -5.74
CA ALA A 84 7.80 13.98 -4.80
C ALA A 84 7.95 15.46 -5.17
N THR A 85 6.82 16.16 -5.23
CA THR A 85 6.76 17.64 -5.31
C THR A 85 6.54 18.28 -3.94
N SER A 86 6.01 17.51 -2.99
CA SER A 86 5.79 17.94 -1.60
C SER A 86 6.97 17.51 -0.73
N GLU A 87 7.58 18.46 -0.03
CA GLU A 87 8.71 18.18 0.86
C GLU A 87 8.35 17.19 1.97
N TRP A 88 7.15 17.34 2.56
CA TRP A 88 6.67 16.39 3.54
C TRP A 88 6.56 14.95 2.99
N VAL A 89 6.17 14.78 1.71
CA VAL A 89 6.14 13.45 1.08
C VAL A 89 7.56 12.91 0.88
N ARG A 90 8.51 13.77 0.48
CA ARG A 90 9.92 13.41 0.32
C ARG A 90 10.53 12.95 1.64
N GLU A 91 10.34 13.72 2.71
CA GLU A 91 10.82 13.39 4.06
C GLU A 91 10.23 12.06 4.57
N LEU A 92 8.90 11.89 4.40
CA LEU A 92 8.24 10.65 4.79
C LEU A 92 8.79 9.43 4.04
N ALA A 93 9.02 9.56 2.73
CA ALA A 93 9.60 8.50 1.93
C ALA A 93 11.03 8.17 2.39
N MET A 94 11.85 9.17 2.70
CA MET A 94 13.21 8.98 3.23
C MET A 94 13.22 8.24 4.57
N GLN A 95 12.28 8.53 5.46
CA GLN A 95 12.15 7.82 6.75
C GLN A 95 11.81 6.34 6.56
N GLU A 96 10.85 6.03 5.67
CA GLU A 96 10.45 4.64 5.42
C GLU A 96 11.56 3.86 4.68
N ILE A 97 12.31 4.51 3.77
CA ILE A 97 13.51 3.93 3.12
C ILE A 97 14.53 3.52 4.18
N ALA A 98 14.94 4.45 5.05
CA ALA A 98 15.95 4.18 6.07
C ALA A 98 15.56 3.02 7.00
N LYS A 99 14.27 2.96 7.37
CA LYS A 99 13.69 1.86 8.15
C LYS A 99 13.76 0.53 7.40
N LEU A 100 13.35 0.48 6.14
CA LEU A 100 13.34 -0.74 5.33
C LEU A 100 14.74 -1.27 5.08
N GLU A 101 15.69 -0.39 4.74
CA GLU A 101 17.09 -0.77 4.58
C GLU A 101 17.69 -1.37 5.87
N GLY A 102 17.32 -0.81 7.03
CA GLY A 102 17.70 -1.37 8.33
C GLY A 102 17.17 -2.80 8.53
N GLN A 103 15.92 -3.05 8.17
CA GLN A 103 15.29 -4.38 8.26
C GLN A 103 15.89 -5.38 7.27
N LEU A 104 16.28 -4.93 6.07
CA LEU A 104 16.88 -5.79 5.06
C LEU A 104 18.31 -6.18 5.45
N ARG A 105 19.10 -5.25 6.00
CA ARG A 105 20.45 -5.56 6.51
C ARG A 105 20.45 -6.57 7.64
N SER A 106 19.50 -6.47 8.58
CA SER A 106 19.42 -7.41 9.72
C SER A 106 18.91 -8.80 9.34
N ARG A 107 18.36 -8.98 8.13
CA ARG A 107 17.85 -10.26 7.63
C ARG A 107 18.89 -11.04 6.80
N SER A 108 20.01 -10.41 6.41
CA SER A 108 21.13 -11.11 5.79
C SER A 108 21.72 -12.11 6.79
N PRO A 109 21.78 -13.42 6.48
CA PRO A 109 22.42 -14.37 7.38
C PRO A 109 23.89 -13.98 7.54
N GLU A 110 24.37 -13.92 8.78
CA GLU A 110 25.81 -13.92 9.06
C GLU A 110 26.42 -15.08 8.26
N LYS A 111 27.37 -14.77 7.36
CA LYS A 111 28.21 -15.80 6.77
C LYS A 111 28.95 -16.49 7.93
N PRO A 112 28.89 -17.82 8.05
CA PRO A 112 29.77 -18.51 9.00
C PRO A 112 31.22 -18.21 8.59
N ARG A 113 32.04 -17.86 9.59
CA ARG A 113 33.49 -17.73 9.43
C ARG A 113 34.13 -19.07 9.05
#